data_AF-A0A834I155-F1
#
_entry.id   AF-A0A834I155-F1
#
_cell.length_a   1.000
_cell.length_b   1.000
_cell.length_c   1.000
_cell.angle_alpha   90.00
_cell.angle_beta   90.00
_cell.angle_gamma   90.00
#
_symmetry.space_group_name_H-M   'P 1'
#
loop_
_entity.id
_entity.type
_entity.pdbx_description
1 polymer ?
#
loop_
_entity_poly.entity_id
_entity_poly.type
_entity_poly.pdbx_seq_one_letter_code
_entity_poly.pdbx_strand_id
1 'polypeptide(L)'
;MKSQFIEQVQLLMETQHIKYTETLFGKPNNYMWLCSKKPHMVYWMSTKDEIKIRQCLTKISQEQEIKVLKMVLTYLDRNPNSSPSKVPEVTLHYLNDFITANFLKQAQEPQQPFSRMSSFRNSLRKFSLISNKIHLGVPDNNIKTRRSVTFNDVPEVYRISLKK
;
A
#
# COMPACT_ATOMS: atom_id res chain seq x y z
N MET A 1 20.43 -4.45 -0.87
CA MET A 1 19.97 -3.13 -1.36
C MET A 1 18.93 -2.48 -0.44
N LYS A 2 17.83 -3.15 -0.05
CA LYS A 2 16.77 -2.53 0.78
C LYS A 2 17.16 -2.16 2.24
N SER A 3 18.27 -2.66 2.79
CA SER A 3 18.76 -2.19 4.10
C SER A 3 19.32 -0.76 4.01
N GLN A 4 19.93 -0.39 2.88
CA GLN A 4 20.55 0.93 2.69
C GLN A 4 19.52 2.06 2.80
N PHE A 5 18.31 1.88 2.28
CA PHE A 5 17.25 2.88 2.41
C PHE A 5 16.86 3.12 3.88
N ILE A 6 16.78 2.05 4.67
CA ILE A 6 16.42 2.13 6.09
C ILE A 6 17.54 2.81 6.88
N GLU A 7 18.78 2.45 6.59
CA GLU A 7 19.97 3.11 7.17
C GLU A 7 19.97 4.61 6.84
N GLN A 8 19.63 4.99 5.60
CA GLN A 8 19.51 6.40 5.21
C GLN A 8 18.40 7.14 5.98
N VAL A 9 17.24 6.51 6.19
CA VAL A 9 16.16 7.10 7.00
C VAL A 9 16.58 7.27 8.46
N GLN A 10 17.30 6.29 9.02
CA GLN A 10 17.85 6.37 10.37
C GLN A 10 18.88 7.50 10.49
N LEU A 11 19.78 7.64 9.50
CA LEU A 11 20.75 8.74 9.45
C LEU A 11 20.04 10.12 9.38
N LEU A 12 18.93 10.20 8.64
CA LEU A 12 18.11 11.42 8.60
C LEU A 12 17.46 11.73 9.94
N MET A 13 16.97 10.72 10.67
CA MET A 13 16.46 10.89 12.04
C MET A 13 17.53 11.45 12.97
N GLU A 14 18.75 10.91 12.91
CA GLU A 14 19.89 11.38 13.72
C GLU A 14 20.24 12.83 13.40
N THR A 15 20.33 13.16 12.10
CA THR A 15 20.63 14.52 11.65
C THR A 15 19.57 15.51 12.10
N GLN A 16 18.29 15.14 11.95
CA GLN A 16 17.17 15.98 12.36
C GLN A 16 17.11 16.16 13.88
N HIS A 17 17.51 15.14 14.64
CA HIS A 17 17.64 15.26 16.09
C HIS A 17 18.71 16.27 16.49
N ILE A 18 19.87 16.25 15.84
CA ILE A 18 20.94 17.23 16.11
C ILE A 18 20.40 18.65 15.88
N LYS A 19 19.76 18.89 14.73
CA LYS A 19 19.14 20.19 14.41
C LYS A 19 18.06 20.58 15.43
N TYR A 20 17.16 19.68 15.76
CA TYR A 20 16.08 19.92 16.72
C TYR A 20 16.61 20.22 18.13
N THR A 21 17.63 19.49 18.58
CA THR A 21 18.22 19.67 19.91
C THR A 21 19.01 20.97 20.00
N GLU A 22 19.72 21.34 18.93
CA GLU A 22 20.39 22.63 18.81
C GLU A 22 19.38 23.78 18.94
N THR A 23 18.18 23.68 18.34
CA THR A 23 17.17 24.73 18.49
C THR A 23 16.56 24.84 19.90
N LEU A 24 16.47 23.72 20.63
CA LEU A 24 15.87 23.70 21.97
C LEU A 24 16.84 24.06 23.10
N PHE A 25 18.09 23.61 22.99
CA PHE A 25 19.10 23.73 24.06
C PHE A 25 20.29 24.60 23.66
N GLY A 26 20.39 25.02 22.40
CA GLY A 26 21.45 25.86 21.88
C GLY A 26 21.34 27.28 22.42
N LYS A 27 21.89 27.51 23.61
CA LYS A 27 22.40 28.83 23.94
C LYS A 27 23.69 29.04 23.15
N PRO A 28 23.96 30.24 22.58
CA PRO A 28 25.25 30.52 21.97
C PRO A 28 26.36 30.21 22.99
N ASN A 29 27.34 29.40 22.57
CA ASN A 29 28.48 28.92 23.37
C ASN A 29 28.19 27.87 24.47
N ASN A 30 27.01 27.25 24.52
CA ASN A 30 26.75 26.15 25.46
C ASN A 30 26.48 24.83 24.74
N TYR A 31 27.53 24.04 24.58
CA TYR A 31 27.49 22.70 23.98
C TYR A 31 27.31 21.58 25.02
N MET A 32 26.89 21.89 26.26
CA MET A 32 26.68 20.87 27.30
C MET A 32 25.69 19.78 26.89
N TRP A 33 24.79 20.07 25.95
CA TRP A 33 23.88 19.09 25.37
C TRP A 33 24.62 17.99 24.57
N LEU A 34 25.81 18.26 24.01
CA LEU A 34 26.68 17.24 23.41
C LEU A 34 27.28 16.28 24.45
N CYS A 35 27.50 16.77 25.68
CA CYS A 35 28.08 16.01 26.79
C CYS A 35 27.00 15.32 27.65
N SER A 36 25.74 15.75 27.57
CA SER A 36 24.62 15.02 28.19
C SER A 36 24.54 13.63 27.56
N LYS A 37 24.36 12.57 28.37
CA LYS A 37 24.21 11.20 27.86
C LYS A 37 23.17 11.24 26.75
N LYS A 38 23.61 11.08 25.51
CA LYS A 38 22.74 10.96 24.34
C LYS A 38 21.69 9.92 24.72
N PRO A 39 20.39 10.26 24.78
CA PRO A 39 19.37 9.30 25.12
C PRO A 39 19.33 8.29 23.97
N HIS A 40 20.16 7.25 24.08
CA HIS A 40 20.36 6.21 23.07
C HIS A 40 19.03 5.55 22.64
N MET A 41 17.97 5.71 23.44
CA MET A 41 16.62 5.22 23.19
C MET A 41 15.79 6.05 22.18
N VAL A 42 16.17 7.27 21.80
CA VAL A 42 15.38 8.10 20.86
C VAL A 42 15.84 7.96 19.40
N TYR A 43 17.02 7.37 19.16
CA TYR A 43 17.62 7.29 17.82
C TYR A 43 17.14 6.11 16.97
N TRP A 44 16.39 5.20 17.57
CA TRP A 44 15.94 4.00 16.88
C TRP A 44 14.55 4.24 16.31
N MET A 45 14.44 4.09 14.99
CA MET A 45 13.14 3.95 14.36
C MET A 45 12.36 2.83 15.06
N SER A 46 11.09 3.08 15.38
CA SER A 46 10.25 2.04 15.96
C SER A 46 10.25 0.82 15.04
N THR A 47 10.37 -0.38 15.62
CA THR A 47 10.29 -1.64 14.85
C THR A 47 8.98 -1.73 14.05
N LYS A 48 7.89 -1.12 14.55
CA LYS A 48 6.62 -1.04 13.82
C LYS A 48 6.74 -0.23 12.53
N ASP A 49 7.42 0.91 12.57
CA ASP A 49 7.58 1.78 11.41
C ASP A 49 8.61 1.20 10.45
N GLU A 50 9.66 0.58 10.96
CA GLU A 50 10.63 -0.17 10.15
C GLU A 50 9.93 -1.25 9.32
N ILE A 51 9.09 -2.07 9.94
CA ILE A 51 8.36 -3.15 9.26
C ILE A 51 7.45 -2.57 8.18
N LYS A 52 6.72 -1.49 8.47
CA LYS A 52 5.86 -0.83 7.48
C LYS A 52 6.66 -0.29 6.30
N ILE A 53 7.81 0.34 6.55
CA ILE A 53 8.69 0.85 5.49
C ILE A 53 9.21 -0.32 4.65
N ARG A 54 9.69 -1.39 5.28
CA ARG A 54 10.13 -2.61 4.57
C ARG A 54 9.03 -3.17 3.66
N GLN A 55 7.80 -3.24 4.16
CA GLN A 55 6.65 -3.68 3.38
C GLN A 55 6.37 -2.76 2.18
N CYS A 56 6.44 -1.44 2.37
CA CYS A 56 6.25 -0.49 1.27
C CYS A 56 7.34 -0.60 0.21
N LEU A 57 8.61 -0.75 0.61
CA LEU A 57 9.76 -0.91 -0.29
C LEU A 57 9.66 -2.18 -1.15
N THR A 58 8.86 -3.18 -0.79
CA THR A 58 8.61 -4.34 -1.68
C THR A 58 7.86 -3.99 -2.96
N LYS A 59 7.13 -2.87 -2.98
CA LYS A 59 6.19 -2.48 -4.05
C LYS A 59 6.70 -1.31 -4.90
N ILE A 60 7.90 -0.84 -4.64
CA ILE A 60 8.46 0.40 -5.17
C ILE A 60 9.79 0.07 -5.87
N SER A 61 10.12 0.80 -6.94
CA SER A 61 11.40 0.66 -7.65
C SER A 61 12.49 1.53 -7.03
N GLN A 62 13.76 1.20 -7.27
CA GLN A 62 14.91 1.93 -6.72
C GLN A 62 14.91 3.42 -7.10
N GLU A 63 14.49 3.78 -8.31
CA GLU A 63 14.36 5.19 -8.71
C GLU A 63 13.31 5.95 -7.90
N GLN A 64 12.22 5.27 -7.56
CA GLN A 64 11.16 5.84 -6.72
C GLN A 64 11.63 5.98 -5.27
N GLU A 65 12.42 5.03 -4.77
CA GLU A 65 13.07 5.14 -3.45
C GLU A 65 13.92 6.42 -3.35
N ILE A 66 14.76 6.69 -4.36
CA ILE A 66 15.59 7.91 -4.40
C ILE A 66 14.71 9.18 -4.45
N LYS A 67 13.62 9.17 -5.23
CA LYS A 67 12.69 10.31 -5.29
C LYS A 67 12.03 10.56 -3.94
N VAL A 68 11.58 9.52 -3.26
CA VAL A 68 11.02 9.62 -1.91
C VAL A 68 12.04 10.24 -0.96
N LEU A 69 13.29 9.77 -0.96
CA LEU A 69 14.34 10.32 -0.10
C LEU A 69 14.55 11.82 -0.33
N LYS A 70 14.56 12.26 -1.60
CA LYS A 70 14.65 13.68 -1.97
C LYS A 70 13.46 14.50 -1.48
N MET A 71 12.25 13.94 -1.53
CA MET A 71 11.05 14.60 -1.02
C MET A 71 11.09 14.73 0.50
N VAL A 72 11.54 13.69 1.21
CA VAL A 72 11.74 13.73 2.67
C VAL A 72 12.77 14.82 3.04
N LEU A 73 13.92 14.86 2.35
CA LEU A 73 14.92 15.91 2.55
C LEU A 73 14.33 17.32 2.35
N THR A 74 13.64 17.53 1.24
CA THR A 74 13.01 18.83 0.92
C THR A 74 11.99 19.23 2.00
N TYR A 75 11.24 18.26 2.54
CA TYR A 75 10.30 18.50 3.61
C TYR A 75 11.00 18.93 4.91
N LEU A 76 12.11 18.28 5.27
CA LEU A 76 12.89 18.60 6.47
C LEU A 76 13.57 19.96 6.36
N ASP A 77 14.06 20.34 5.18
CA ASP A 77 14.64 21.67 4.94
C ASP A 77 13.59 22.78 5.10
N ARG A 78 12.34 22.52 4.71
CA ARG A 78 11.22 23.45 4.93
C ARG A 78 10.75 23.48 6.38
N ASN A 79 10.96 22.41 7.15
CA ASN A 79 10.48 22.24 8.52
C ASN A 79 11.63 21.85 9.46
N PRO A 80 12.60 22.76 9.70
CA PRO A 80 13.83 22.44 10.43
C PRO A 80 13.57 22.09 11.90
N ASN A 81 12.46 22.55 12.48
CA ASN A 81 12.07 22.27 13.87
C ASN A 81 11.18 21.01 14.00
N SER A 82 11.11 20.18 12.97
CA SER A 82 10.33 18.95 13.04
C SER A 82 10.97 17.95 13.99
N SER A 83 10.15 17.29 14.81
CA SER A 83 10.60 16.24 15.71
C SER A 83 11.20 15.07 14.91
N PRO A 84 12.29 14.43 15.40
CA PRO A 84 12.88 13.26 14.75
C PRO A 84 11.90 12.11 14.53
N SER A 85 10.92 11.95 15.43
CA SER A 85 9.87 10.93 15.31
C SER A 85 8.96 11.12 14.10
N LYS A 86 8.90 12.32 13.52
CA LYS A 86 8.11 12.59 12.31
C LYS A 86 8.80 12.12 11.03
N VAL A 87 10.11 11.85 11.05
CA VAL A 87 10.87 11.46 9.84
C VAL A 87 10.35 10.12 9.27
N PRO A 88 10.16 9.05 10.06
CA PRO A 88 9.56 7.80 9.56
C PRO A 88 8.12 7.98 9.07
N GLU A 89 7.32 8.81 9.76
CA GLU A 89 5.93 9.08 9.38
C GLU A 89 5.83 9.75 8.00
N VAL A 90 6.64 10.79 7.77
CA VAL A 90 6.71 11.50 6.49
C VAL A 90 7.25 10.59 5.40
N THR A 91 8.23 9.74 5.73
CA THR A 91 8.76 8.74 4.79
C THR A 91 7.66 7.76 4.37
N LEU A 92 6.89 7.23 5.32
CA LEU A 92 5.75 6.35 5.06
C LEU A 92 4.67 7.03 4.23
N HIS A 93 4.37 8.30 4.51
CA HIS A 93 3.42 9.09 3.72
C HIS A 93 3.82 9.10 2.25
N TYR A 94 5.04 9.53 1.93
CA TYR A 94 5.51 9.60 0.54
C TYR A 94 5.63 8.22 -0.12
N LEU A 95 6.03 7.17 0.61
CA LEU A 95 6.02 5.81 0.07
C LEU A 95 4.61 5.37 -0.32
N ASN A 96 3.61 5.66 0.52
CA ASN A 96 2.21 5.35 0.22
C ASN A 96 1.66 6.16 -0.96
N ASP A 97 2.06 7.43 -1.11
CA ASP A 97 1.67 8.25 -2.26
C ASP A 97 2.17 7.64 -3.57
N PHE A 98 3.43 7.19 -3.60
CA PHE A 98 4.00 6.52 -4.77
C PHE A 98 3.30 5.18 -5.06
N ILE A 99 2.99 4.40 -4.03
CA ILE A 99 2.25 3.14 -4.19
C ILE A 99 0.86 3.42 -4.79
N THR A 100 0.15 4.40 -4.25
CA THR A 100 -1.19 4.79 -4.72
C THR A 100 -1.13 5.30 -6.16
N ALA A 101 -0.14 6.13 -6.49
CA ALA A 101 0.07 6.62 -7.85
C ALA A 101 0.38 5.48 -8.84
N ASN A 102 1.19 4.50 -8.43
CA ASN A 102 1.48 3.32 -9.26
C ASN A 102 0.22 2.49 -9.50
N PHE A 103 -0.59 2.27 -8.46
CA PHE A 103 -1.88 1.57 -8.60
C PHE A 103 -2.85 2.29 -9.53
N LEU A 104 -2.94 3.62 -9.43
CA LEU A 104 -3.79 4.42 -10.30
C LEU A 104 -3.30 4.38 -11.76
N LYS A 105 -1.99 4.43 -11.99
CA LYS A 105 -1.42 4.30 -13.34
C LYS A 105 -1.73 2.93 -13.95
N GLN A 106 -1.56 1.86 -13.19
CA GLN A 106 -1.94 0.50 -13.63
C GLN A 106 -3.44 0.41 -13.94
N ALA A 107 -4.30 1.08 -13.17
CA ALA A 107 -5.74 1.12 -13.40
C ALA A 107 -6.14 1.87 -14.69
N GLN A 108 -5.32 2.83 -15.12
CA GLN A 108 -5.55 3.66 -16.32
C GLN A 108 -4.96 3.04 -17.58
N GLU A 109 -4.05 2.07 -17.47
CA GLU A 109 -3.47 1.41 -18.63
C GLU A 109 -4.54 0.56 -19.36
N PRO A 110 -4.77 0.82 -20.66
CA PRO A 110 -5.85 0.18 -21.43
C PRO A 110 -5.67 -1.33 -21.62
N GLN A 111 -4.49 -1.87 -21.33
CA GLN A 111 -4.15 -3.27 -21.57
C GLN A 111 -4.40 -4.20 -20.36
N GLN A 112 -4.62 -3.67 -19.16
CA GLN A 112 -5.00 -4.47 -17.98
C GLN A 112 -6.07 -3.77 -17.12
N PRO A 113 -7.29 -3.53 -17.65
CA PRO A 113 -8.39 -3.11 -16.79
C PRO A 113 -8.60 -4.16 -15.70
N PHE A 114 -8.80 -3.73 -14.45
CA PHE A 114 -9.05 -4.63 -13.31
C PHE A 114 -10.01 -5.74 -13.70
N SER A 115 -9.50 -6.97 -13.82
CA SER A 115 -10.26 -8.16 -14.26
C SER A 115 -11.54 -8.40 -13.43
N ARG A 116 -11.51 -7.97 -12.16
CA ARG A 116 -12.67 -8.02 -11.25
C ARG A 116 -13.75 -6.99 -11.57
N MET A 117 -13.36 -5.78 -11.99
CA MET A 117 -14.30 -4.69 -12.29
C MET A 117 -15.01 -4.92 -13.63
N SER A 118 -14.31 -5.46 -14.64
CA SER A 118 -14.91 -5.88 -15.90
C SER A 118 -15.86 -7.08 -15.70
N SER A 119 -15.48 -8.05 -14.86
CA SER A 119 -16.32 -9.19 -14.49
C SER A 119 -17.59 -8.76 -13.73
N PHE A 120 -17.47 -7.81 -12.80
CA PHE A 120 -18.62 -7.25 -12.08
C PHE A 120 -19.54 -6.43 -12.99
N ARG A 121 -18.97 -5.62 -13.88
CA ARG A 121 -19.76 -4.88 -14.88
C ARG A 121 -20.47 -5.82 -15.84
N ASN A 122 -19.83 -6.93 -16.23
CA ASN A 122 -20.43 -7.97 -17.05
C ASN A 122 -21.49 -8.78 -16.31
N SER A 123 -21.33 -9.06 -15.01
CA SER A 123 -22.36 -9.74 -14.22
C SER A 123 -23.60 -8.87 -14.06
N LEU A 124 -23.45 -7.58 -13.73
CA LEU A 124 -24.56 -6.63 -13.67
C LEU A 124 -25.30 -6.48 -15.02
N ARG A 125 -24.56 -6.43 -16.13
CA ARG A 125 -25.17 -6.37 -17.47
C ARG A 125 -26.01 -7.62 -17.77
N LYS A 126 -25.55 -8.81 -17.34
CA LYS A 126 -26.31 -10.06 -17.47
C LYS A 126 -27.56 -10.07 -16.60
N PHE A 127 -27.51 -9.52 -15.39
CA PHE A 127 -28.70 -9.36 -14.55
C PHE A 127 -29.73 -8.38 -15.13
N SER A 128 -29.29 -7.31 -15.81
CA SER A 128 -30.21 -6.34 -16.44
C SER A 128 -30.95 -6.87 -17.69
N LEU A 129 -30.44 -7.91 -18.34
CA LEU A 129 -31.10 -8.55 -19.50
C LEU A 129 -32.12 -9.62 -19.08
N ILE A 130 -32.08 -10.05 -17.81
CA ILE A 130 -33.13 -10.87 -17.20
C ILE A 130 -34.16 -9.90 -16.61
N SER A 131 -34.76 -9.09 -17.47
CA SER A 131 -36.11 -8.62 -17.19
C SER A 131 -36.97 -9.86 -17.06
N ASN A 132 -37.56 -10.08 -15.89
CA ASN A 132 -38.56 -11.12 -15.62
C ASN A 132 -39.70 -11.04 -16.65
N LYS A 133 -39.53 -11.62 -17.84
CA LYS A 133 -40.63 -12.08 -18.68
C LYS A 133 -41.03 -13.45 -18.16
N ILE A 134 -41.66 -13.42 -17.00
CA ILE A 134 -42.51 -14.52 -16.55
C ILE A 134 -43.69 -14.54 -17.54
N HIS A 135 -43.75 -15.65 -18.29
CA HIS A 135 -44.94 -16.27 -18.90
C HIS A 135 -46.17 -15.40 -19.16
N LEU A 136 -46.45 -15.13 -20.44
CA LEU A 136 -47.81 -15.13 -20.98
C LEU A 136 -47.76 -15.72 -22.40
N GLY A 137 -48.60 -16.72 -22.62
CA GLY A 137 -48.35 -17.87 -23.49
C GLY A 137 -48.28 -17.61 -25.00
N VAL A 138 -47.49 -18.44 -25.67
CA VAL A 138 -47.62 -18.78 -27.10
C VAL A 138 -47.19 -20.26 -27.24
N PRO A 139 -47.95 -21.12 -27.95
CA PRO A 139 -47.75 -22.56 -27.91
C PRO A 139 -46.55 -23.04 -28.74
N ASP A 140 -46.07 -24.21 -28.34
CA ASP A 140 -45.07 -25.05 -29.01
C ASP A 140 -45.27 -25.11 -30.52
N ASN A 141 -44.27 -24.66 -31.28
CA ASN A 141 -43.91 -25.19 -32.60
C ASN A 141 -42.68 -24.44 -33.14
N ASN A 142 -41.48 -24.83 -32.70
CA ASN A 142 -40.23 -24.82 -33.46
C ASN A 142 -39.04 -25.05 -32.51
N ILE A 143 -38.89 -26.30 -32.06
CA ILE A 143 -37.73 -26.74 -31.29
C ILE A 143 -36.57 -26.94 -32.28
N LYS A 144 -35.85 -25.86 -32.59
CA LYS A 144 -34.43 -25.99 -32.93
C LYS A 144 -33.69 -26.18 -31.61
N THR A 145 -33.10 -27.37 -31.45
CA THR A 145 -32.27 -27.80 -30.33
C THR A 145 -31.17 -26.77 -30.02
N ARG A 146 -31.45 -25.84 -29.11
CA ARG A 146 -30.40 -25.10 -28.41
C ARG A 146 -29.96 -25.97 -27.24
N ARG A 147 -28.69 -26.38 -27.25
CA ARG A 147 -28.03 -27.02 -26.10
C ARG A 147 -28.22 -26.12 -24.88
N SER A 148 -29.14 -26.49 -24.01
CA SER A 148 -29.19 -25.99 -22.64
C SER A 148 -28.08 -26.69 -21.87
N VAL A 149 -27.05 -25.96 -21.47
CA VAL A 149 -26.15 -26.42 -20.40
C VAL A 149 -26.92 -26.19 -19.11
N THR A 150 -27.73 -27.17 -18.72
CA THR A 150 -28.29 -27.27 -17.38
C THR A 150 -27.15 -27.64 -16.44
N PHE A 151 -26.91 -26.82 -15.41
CA PHE A 151 -26.10 -27.22 -14.26
C PHE A 151 -26.83 -28.35 -13.54
N ASN A 152 -26.62 -29.57 -14.01
CA ASN A 152 -27.05 -30.81 -13.35
C ASN A 152 -25.85 -31.51 -12.70
N ASP A 153 -24.83 -30.75 -12.31
CA ASP A 153 -23.72 -31.29 -11.53
C ASP A 153 -24.16 -31.34 -10.06
N VAL A 154 -24.59 -32.54 -9.64
CA VAL A 154 -24.75 -32.89 -8.22
C VAL A 154 -23.38 -32.72 -7.55
N PRO A 155 -23.27 -31.94 -6.46
CA PRO A 155 -21.97 -31.72 -5.82
C PRO A 155 -21.43 -33.03 -5.24
N GLU A 156 -20.24 -33.45 -5.67
CA GLU A 156 -19.50 -34.54 -5.05
C GLU A 156 -19.02 -34.11 -3.65
N VAL A 157 -19.70 -34.60 -2.62
CA VAL A 157 -19.32 -34.39 -1.22
C VAL A 157 -18.35 -35.50 -0.82
N TYR A 158 -17.05 -35.19 -0.81
CA TYR A 158 -16.02 -36.09 -0.30
C TYR A 158 -16.10 -36.17 1.23
N ARG A 159 -16.35 -37.35 1.78
CA ARG A 159 -16.27 -37.63 3.22
C ARG A 159 -14.88 -38.13 3.59
N ILE A 160 -14.27 -37.50 4.60
CA ILE A 160 -12.99 -37.92 5.16
C ILE A 160 -13.24 -39.14 6.07
N SER A 161 -12.69 -40.31 5.72
CA SER A 161 -12.73 -41.49 6.56
C SER A 161 -11.76 -41.34 7.74
N LEU A 162 -12.29 -41.11 8.94
CA LEU A 162 -11.53 -41.27 10.18
C LEU A 162 -11.34 -42.77 10.43
N LYS A 163 -10.17 -43.32 10.05
CA LYS A 163 -9.78 -44.67 10.45
C LYS A 163 -9.39 -44.65 11.94
N LYS A 164 -10.04 -45.52 12.71
CA LYS A 164 -9.61 -45.97 14.04
C LYS A 164 -8.82 -47.25 13.88
#